data_AF-A0A3R7EW37-F1
#
_entry.id   AF-A0A3R7EW37-F1
#
_cell.length_a   1.000
_cell.length_b   1.000
_cell.length_c   1.000
_cell.angle_alpha   90.00
_cell.angle_beta   90.00
_cell.angle_gamma   90.00
#
_symmetry.space_group_name_H-M   'P 1'
#
loop_
_entity.id
_entity.type
_entity.pdbx_description
1 polymer ?
#
loop_
_entity_poly.entity_id
_entity_poly.type
_entity_poly.pdbx_seq_one_letter_code
_entity_poly.pdbx_strand_id
1 'polypeptide(L)'
;MGLFGQYPSALSQVLLVSFTCFCGPGLYNALSSVAAGVSDETIAYNASAVLYACFSLSGLFAGGIVNVIGPKWTLSIGASGYVLLSASLLVMDKSLDADTKTYSDGATNFFYAANAILGVCAGFLWTAQGQMCMAYPTVETKGTYFSYFWILF
;
A
#
# COMPACT_ATOMS: atom_id res chain seq x y z
N MET A 1 -19.77 2.70 26.79
CA MET A 1 -19.06 3.86 26.21
C MET A 1 -18.19 3.34 25.07
N GLY A 2 -18.72 3.25 23.85
CA GLY A 2 -17.99 2.81 22.65
C GLY A 2 -17.84 4.00 21.71
N LEU A 3 -16.59 4.41 21.44
CA LEU A 3 -16.23 5.65 20.75
C LEU A 3 -16.60 5.70 19.25
N PHE A 4 -17.28 4.69 18.71
CA PHE A 4 -17.74 4.63 17.34
C PHE A 4 -19.18 4.09 17.31
N GLY A 5 -20.10 4.89 16.77
CA GLY A 5 -21.53 4.62 16.73
C GLY A 5 -21.88 3.31 16.03
N GLN A 6 -23.01 2.73 16.44
CA GLN A 6 -23.43 1.36 16.16
C GLN A 6 -23.61 1.00 14.67
N TYR A 7 -23.54 1.96 13.73
CA TYR A 7 -23.48 1.72 12.29
C TYR A 7 -22.70 2.84 11.59
N PRO A 8 -21.44 2.64 11.14
CA PRO A 8 -20.72 3.67 10.42
C PRO A 8 -21.35 3.87 9.03
N SER A 9 -21.71 5.12 8.72
CA SER A 9 -22.29 5.48 7.40
C SER A 9 -21.34 5.09 6.26
N ALA A 10 -21.88 4.81 5.08
CA ALA A 10 -21.08 4.49 3.89
C ALA A 10 -20.02 5.58 3.61
N LEU A 11 -20.38 6.85 3.80
CA LEU A 11 -19.47 7.98 3.68
C LEU A 11 -18.34 7.90 4.71
N SER A 12 -18.65 7.66 5.99
CA SER A 12 -17.63 7.53 7.05
C SER A 12 -16.65 6.39 6.75
N GLN A 13 -17.13 5.27 6.21
CA GLN A 13 -16.27 4.15 5.85
C GLN A 13 -15.35 4.49 4.67
N VAL A 14 -15.87 5.15 3.63
CA VAL A 14 -15.05 5.62 2.51
C VAL A 14 -13.97 6.58 3.00
N LEU A 15 -14.33 7.59 3.80
CA LEU A 15 -13.35 8.56 4.32
C LEU A 15 -12.23 7.91 5.14
N LEU A 16 -12.54 6.91 5.98
CA LEU A 16 -11.54 6.16 6.73
C LEU A 16 -10.60 5.37 5.82
N VAL A 17 -11.13 4.74 4.77
CA VAL A 17 -10.32 4.02 3.78
C VAL A 17 -9.44 5.00 3.01
N SER A 18 -9.97 6.13 2.56
CA SER A 18 -9.20 7.17 1.87
C SER A 18 -8.04 7.65 2.72
N PHE A 19 -8.27 7.96 3.99
CA PHE A 19 -7.22 8.39 4.91
C PHE A 19 -6.15 7.30 5.13
N THR A 20 -6.58 6.03 5.21
CA THR A 20 -5.63 4.90 5.31
C THR A 20 -4.77 4.80 4.05
N CYS A 21 -5.38 4.95 2.86
CA CYS A 21 -4.66 4.93 1.59
C CYS A 21 -3.72 6.14 1.43
N PHE A 22 -4.12 7.32 1.91
CA PHE A 22 -3.26 8.50 1.98
C PHE A 22 -2.01 8.23 2.83
N CYS A 23 -2.17 7.65 4.03
CA CYS A 23 -1.05 7.34 4.92
C CYS A 23 -0.15 6.19 4.42
N GLY A 24 -0.70 5.20 3.71
CA GLY A 24 0.06 4.05 3.20
C GLY A 24 0.59 4.30 1.78
N PRO A 25 -0.18 3.98 0.73
CA PRO A 25 0.23 4.23 -0.65
C PRO A 25 0.54 5.70 -0.99
N GLY A 26 -0.09 6.69 -0.36
CA GLY A 26 0.30 8.10 -0.52
C GLY A 26 1.72 8.39 -0.01
N LEU A 27 2.08 7.82 1.15
CA LEU A 27 3.46 7.87 1.66
C LEU A 27 4.44 7.17 0.71
N TYR A 28 4.08 6.01 0.13
CA TYR A 28 4.91 5.34 -0.88
C TYR A 28 5.20 6.26 -2.07
N ASN A 29 4.17 6.90 -2.64
CA ASN A 29 4.34 7.83 -3.76
C ASN A 29 5.29 9.00 -3.40
N ALA A 30 5.17 9.55 -2.19
CA ALA A 30 6.05 10.59 -1.70
C ALA A 30 7.50 10.12 -1.55
N LEU A 31 7.71 8.95 -0.92
CA LEU A 31 9.04 8.36 -0.71
C LEU A 31 9.74 8.01 -2.03
N SER A 32 9.01 7.46 -2.99
CA SER A 32 9.53 7.18 -4.33
C SER A 32 9.94 8.46 -5.07
N SER A 33 9.25 9.58 -4.85
CA SER A 33 9.55 10.86 -5.50
C SER A 33 10.82 11.53 -4.97
N VAL A 34 11.18 11.28 -3.71
CA VAL A 34 12.37 11.87 -3.07
C VAL A 34 13.58 10.94 -3.02
N ALA A 35 13.51 9.78 -3.72
CA ALA A 35 14.55 8.75 -3.72
C ALA A 35 15.00 8.35 -2.29
N ALA A 36 14.04 8.23 -1.35
CA ALA A 36 14.33 8.05 0.07
C ALA A 36 15.27 6.85 0.31
N GLY A 37 16.51 7.09 0.75
CA GLY A 37 17.45 6.04 1.16
C GLY A 37 18.06 5.17 0.04
N VAL A 38 17.66 5.33 -1.22
CA VAL A 38 18.21 4.56 -2.36
C VAL A 38 18.57 5.50 -3.51
N SER A 39 19.87 5.72 -3.70
CA SER A 39 20.46 6.59 -4.71
C SER A 39 20.85 5.85 -6.00
N ASP A 40 20.95 4.52 -5.94
CA ASP A 40 21.19 3.68 -7.11
C ASP A 40 19.89 3.45 -7.86
N GLU A 41 19.79 4.02 -9.06
CA GLU A 41 18.62 3.90 -9.92
C GLU A 41 18.32 2.45 -10.31
N THR A 42 19.35 1.62 -10.53
CA THR A 42 19.16 0.21 -10.90
C THR A 42 18.49 -0.56 -9.78
N ILE A 43 18.90 -0.31 -8.52
CA ILE A 43 18.27 -0.92 -7.36
C ILE A 43 16.80 -0.48 -7.25
N ALA A 44 16.53 0.82 -7.40
CA ALA A 44 15.17 1.35 -7.34
C ALA A 44 14.25 0.80 -8.46
N TYR A 45 14.76 0.69 -9.70
CA TYR A 45 14.02 0.14 -10.82
C TYR A 45 13.71 -1.35 -10.62
N ASN A 46 14.69 -2.14 -10.19
CA ASN A 46 14.50 -3.57 -9.92
C ASN A 46 13.49 -3.78 -8.78
N ALA A 47 13.55 -2.98 -7.71
CA ALA A 47 12.59 -3.05 -6.62
C ALA A 47 11.16 -2.75 -7.08
N SER A 48 11.00 -1.72 -7.91
CA SER A 48 9.69 -1.37 -8.50
C SER A 48 9.16 -2.49 -9.41
N ALA A 49 10.03 -3.09 -10.23
CA ALA A 49 9.66 -4.22 -11.08
C ALA A 49 9.19 -5.42 -10.25
N VAL A 50 9.89 -5.75 -9.18
CA VAL A 50 9.51 -6.82 -8.24
C VAL A 50 8.16 -6.52 -7.58
N LEU A 51 7.96 -5.29 -7.09
CA LEU A 51 6.71 -4.86 -6.49
C LEU A 51 5.54 -5.03 -7.46
N TYR A 52 5.66 -4.53 -8.68
CA TYR A 52 4.58 -4.60 -9.68
C TYR A 52 4.34 -6.03 -10.17
N ALA A 53 5.38 -6.86 -10.29
CA ALA A 53 5.21 -8.28 -10.61
C ALA A 53 4.40 -9.01 -9.52
N CYS A 54 4.77 -8.83 -8.25
CA CYS A 54 4.04 -9.41 -7.12
C CYS A 54 2.62 -8.83 -6.99
N PHE A 55 2.44 -7.54 -7.27
CA PHE A 55 1.13 -6.90 -7.27
C PHE A 55 0.22 -7.48 -8.36
N SER A 56 0.73 -7.63 -9.59
CA SER A 56 -0.02 -8.24 -10.68
C SER A 56 -0.48 -9.66 -10.34
N LEU A 57 0.43 -10.49 -9.82
CA LEU A 57 0.11 -11.87 -9.43
C LEU A 57 -0.89 -11.94 -8.27
N SER A 58 -0.69 -11.15 -7.23
CA SER A 58 -1.60 -11.13 -6.08
C SER A 58 -2.99 -10.60 -6.45
N GLY A 59 -3.08 -9.60 -7.33
CA GLY A 59 -4.33 -9.04 -7.82
C GLY A 59 -5.26 -10.07 -8.47
N LEU A 60 -4.70 -11.09 -9.17
CA LEU A 60 -5.48 -12.16 -9.78
C LEU A 60 -6.26 -12.99 -8.74
N PHE A 61 -5.68 -13.19 -7.54
CA PHE A 61 -6.28 -14.02 -6.48
C PHE A 61 -6.95 -13.19 -5.37
N ALA A 62 -6.60 -11.90 -5.28
CA ALA A 62 -7.07 -11.00 -4.23
C ALA A 62 -8.60 -10.90 -4.17
N GLY A 63 -9.29 -10.95 -5.32
CA GLY A 63 -10.75 -10.89 -5.35
C GLY A 63 -11.43 -12.05 -4.61
N GLY A 64 -10.93 -13.27 -4.83
CA GLY A 64 -11.40 -14.46 -4.10
C GLY A 64 -11.12 -14.36 -2.61
N ILE A 65 -9.92 -13.88 -2.25
CA ILE A 65 -9.52 -13.70 -0.86
C ILE A 65 -10.42 -12.68 -0.17
N VAL A 66 -10.60 -11.48 -0.74
CA VAL A 66 -11.47 -10.42 -0.17
C VAL A 66 -12.89 -10.93 0.08
N ASN A 67 -13.45 -11.72 -0.83
CA ASN A 67 -14.78 -12.29 -0.67
C ASN A 67 -14.88 -13.27 0.52
N VAL A 68 -13.80 -13.99 0.85
CA VAL A 68 -13.79 -14.97 1.96
C VAL A 68 -13.47 -14.32 3.30
N ILE A 69 -12.40 -13.50 3.38
CA ILE A 69 -11.93 -12.91 4.64
C ILE A 69 -12.59 -11.57 4.97
N GLY A 70 -13.23 -10.95 3.98
CA GLY A 70 -13.91 -9.66 4.11
C GLY A 70 -12.97 -8.45 3.96
N PRO A 71 -13.47 -7.33 3.41
CA PRO A 71 -12.64 -6.19 3.00
C PRO A 71 -11.94 -5.49 4.16
N LYS A 72 -12.52 -5.50 5.37
CA LYS A 72 -11.92 -4.90 6.56
C LYS A 72 -10.57 -5.55 6.91
N TRP A 73 -10.55 -6.88 6.99
CA TRP A 73 -9.33 -7.61 7.34
C TRP A 73 -8.33 -7.61 6.19
N THR A 74 -8.80 -7.72 4.96
CA THR A 74 -7.92 -7.63 3.78
C THR A 74 -7.22 -6.27 3.69
N LEU A 75 -7.94 -5.17 4.00
CA LEU A 75 -7.32 -3.84 4.08
C LEU A 75 -6.27 -3.74 5.19
N SER A 76 -6.55 -4.27 6.38
CA SER A 76 -5.57 -4.23 7.48
C SER A 76 -4.28 -5.00 7.14
N ILE A 77 -4.41 -6.16 6.49
CA ILE A 77 -3.26 -6.92 5.99
C ILE A 77 -2.53 -6.15 4.90
N GLY A 78 -3.26 -5.56 3.95
CA GLY A 78 -2.69 -4.78 2.86
C GLY A 78 -1.96 -3.52 3.34
N ALA A 79 -2.47 -2.83 4.36
CA ALA A 79 -1.83 -1.65 4.93
C ALA A 79 -0.52 -2.01 5.69
N SER A 80 -0.44 -3.20 6.28
CA SER A 80 0.74 -3.61 7.06
C SER A 80 2.04 -3.69 6.26
N GLY A 81 1.95 -4.00 4.96
CA GLY A 81 3.13 -4.10 4.09
C GLY A 81 3.91 -2.80 3.94
N TYR A 82 3.24 -1.64 4.08
CA TYR A 82 3.88 -0.32 3.99
C TYR A 82 4.86 -0.07 5.15
N VAL A 83 4.64 -0.70 6.31
CA VAL A 83 5.58 -0.62 7.45
C VAL A 83 6.92 -1.28 7.10
N LEU A 84 6.88 -2.44 6.44
CA LEU A 84 8.08 -3.16 6.01
C LEU A 84 8.87 -2.36 4.97
N LEU A 85 8.18 -1.70 4.04
CA LEU A 85 8.82 -0.77 3.11
C LEU A 85 9.57 0.33 3.85
N SER A 86 8.91 1.05 4.76
CA SER A 86 9.56 2.14 5.52
C SER A 86 10.78 1.64 6.30
N ALA A 87 10.68 0.47 6.93
CA ALA A 87 11.81 -0.16 7.61
C ALA A 87 12.97 -0.50 6.64
N SER A 88 12.66 -1.01 5.45
CA SER A 88 13.67 -1.35 4.45
C SER A 88 14.42 -0.13 3.90
N LEU A 89 13.72 1.00 3.69
CA LEU A 89 14.35 2.25 3.26
C LEU A 89 15.30 2.81 4.33
N LEU A 90 14.95 2.70 5.61
CA LEU A 90 15.83 3.07 6.72
C LEU A 90 17.08 2.18 6.81
N VAL A 91 16.96 0.89 6.48
CA VAL A 91 18.09 -0.03 6.42
C VAL A 91 18.99 0.29 5.23
N MET A 92 18.42 0.61 4.07
CA MET A 92 19.17 1.03 2.89
C MET A 92 19.97 2.30 3.15
N ASP A 93 19.34 3.32 3.75
CA ASP A 93 20.00 4.58 4.12
C ASP A 93 21.20 4.37 5.05
N LYS A 94 21.04 3.52 6.07
CA LYS A 94 22.13 3.20 7.02
C LYS A 94 23.23 2.30 6.46
N SER A 95 22.93 1.54 5.42
CA SER A 95 23.86 0.58 4.82
C SER A 95 24.62 1.17 3.63
N LEU A 96 24.44 2.46 3.37
CA LEU A 96 25.16 3.19 2.34
C LEU A 96 26.58 3.49 2.82
N ASP A 97 27.56 2.94 2.12
CA ASP A 97 28.97 3.31 2.31
C ASP A 97 29.21 4.69 1.68
N ALA A 98 29.63 5.68 2.48
CA ALA A 98 29.77 7.07 2.03
C ALA A 98 30.93 7.26 1.02
N ASP A 99 31.95 6.41 1.07
CA ASP A 99 33.15 6.52 0.24
C ASP A 99 32.96 5.79 -1.10
N THR A 100 32.29 4.64 -1.07
CA THR A 100 32.10 3.77 -2.25
C THR A 100 30.71 3.91 -2.89
N LYS A 101 29.79 4.63 -2.25
CA LYS A 101 28.36 4.76 -2.64
C LYS A 101 27.69 3.42 -2.95
N THR A 102 28.11 2.37 -2.25
CA THR A 102 27.66 1.00 -2.48
C THR A 102 26.80 0.56 -1.29
N TYR A 103 25.75 -0.19 -1.60
CA TYR A 103 24.86 -0.77 -0.60
C TYR A 103 25.33 -2.17 -0.22
N SER A 104 25.19 -2.53 1.05
CA SER A 104 25.39 -3.91 1.50
C SER A 104 24.39 -4.86 0.82
N ASP A 105 24.87 -6.01 0.34
CA ASP A 105 24.03 -7.06 -0.29
C ASP A 105 22.84 -7.46 0.60
N GLY A 106 23.06 -7.51 1.93
CA GLY A 106 22.00 -7.84 2.88
C GLY A 106 20.88 -6.80 2.93
N ALA A 107 21.22 -5.52 2.83
CA ALA A 107 20.25 -4.43 2.81
C ALA A 107 19.45 -4.43 1.50
N THR A 108 20.13 -4.59 0.36
CA THR A 108 19.49 -4.66 -0.96
C THR A 108 18.53 -5.84 -1.07
N ASN A 109 18.93 -7.02 -0.56
CA ASN A 109 18.06 -8.20 -0.54
C ASN A 109 16.84 -8.01 0.36
N PHE A 110 17.01 -7.40 1.53
CA PHE A 110 15.88 -7.05 2.40
C PHE A 110 14.94 -6.05 1.74
N PHE A 111 15.48 -5.06 1.02
CA PHE A 111 14.70 -4.09 0.27
C PHE A 111 13.86 -4.73 -0.85
N TYR A 112 14.43 -5.65 -1.61
CA TYR A 112 13.67 -6.41 -2.62
C TYR A 112 12.61 -7.31 -2.01
N ALA A 113 12.90 -8.00 -0.90
CA ALA A 113 11.92 -8.81 -0.19
C ALA A 113 10.77 -7.95 0.36
N ALA A 114 11.07 -6.77 0.92
CA ALA A 114 10.07 -5.82 1.40
C ALA A 114 9.17 -5.32 0.27
N ASN A 115 9.74 -5.00 -0.90
CA ASN A 115 8.97 -4.60 -2.08
C ASN A 115 8.11 -5.73 -2.65
N ALA A 116 8.59 -6.96 -2.63
CA ALA A 116 7.81 -8.15 -3.03
C ALA A 116 6.59 -8.34 -2.12
N ILE A 117 6.79 -8.28 -0.80
CA ILE A 117 5.72 -8.39 0.20
C ILE A 117 4.74 -7.23 0.05
N LEU A 118 5.26 -6.01 -0.12
CA LEU A 118 4.43 -4.83 -0.36
C LEU A 118 3.56 -5.00 -1.61
N GLY A 119 4.10 -5.55 -2.70
CA GLY A 119 3.33 -5.85 -3.91
C GLY A 119 2.12 -6.75 -3.63
N VAL A 120 2.32 -7.81 -2.85
CA VAL A 120 1.21 -8.71 -2.43
C VAL A 120 0.19 -7.96 -1.56
N CYS A 121 0.67 -7.19 -0.58
CA CYS A 121 -0.17 -6.38 0.30
C CYS A 121 -0.96 -5.31 -0.47
N ALA A 122 -0.37 -4.67 -1.48
CA ALA A 122 -1.02 -3.71 -2.35
C ALA A 122 -2.14 -4.38 -3.17
N GLY A 123 -1.92 -5.61 -3.66
CA GLY A 123 -2.94 -6.45 -4.27
C GLY A 123 -4.21 -6.56 -3.43
N PHE A 124 -4.02 -6.87 -2.16
CA PHE A 124 -5.10 -7.00 -1.19
C PHE A 124 -5.76 -5.66 -0.86
N LEU A 125 -4.96 -4.62 -0.61
CA LEU A 125 -5.44 -3.28 -0.28
C LEU A 125 -6.33 -2.70 -1.38
N TRP A 126 -5.84 -2.68 -2.62
CA TRP A 126 -6.55 -2.08 -3.74
C TRP A 126 -7.81 -2.87 -4.13
N THR A 127 -7.77 -4.19 -4.02
CA THR A 127 -8.96 -5.02 -4.27
C THR A 127 -10.03 -4.79 -3.21
N ALA A 128 -9.65 -4.75 -1.94
CA ALA A 128 -10.57 -4.51 -0.84
C ALA A 128 -11.16 -3.10 -0.90
N GLN A 129 -10.34 -2.09 -1.19
CA GLN A 129 -10.78 -0.71 -1.41
C GLN A 129 -11.78 -0.64 -2.57
N GLY A 130 -11.47 -1.27 -3.71
CA GLY A 130 -12.35 -1.29 -4.87
C GLY A 130 -13.72 -1.91 -4.56
N GLN A 131 -13.73 -3.02 -3.81
CA GLN A 131 -14.98 -3.63 -3.35
C GLN A 131 -15.80 -2.68 -2.46
N MET A 132 -15.18 -2.00 -1.49
CA MET A 132 -15.87 -1.08 -0.58
C MET A 132 -16.46 0.13 -1.32
N CYS A 133 -15.69 0.74 -2.22
CA CYS A 133 -16.16 1.87 -3.02
C CYS A 133 -17.31 1.50 -3.98
N MET A 134 -17.39 0.25 -4.40
CA MET A 134 -18.46 -0.22 -5.28
C MET A 134 -19.70 -0.73 -4.54
N ALA A 135 -19.54 -1.27 -3.33
CA ALA A 135 -20.59 -1.94 -2.57
C ALA A 135 -21.32 -1.04 -1.56
N TYR A 136 -20.67 -0.01 -1.01
CA TYR A 136 -21.25 0.79 0.08
C TYR A 136 -22.12 1.96 -0.38
N PRO A 137 -21.78 2.71 -1.44
CA PRO A 137 -22.63 3.81 -1.92
C PRO A 137 -23.84 3.30 -2.71
N THR A 138 -24.91 4.09 -2.72
CA THR A 138 -26.02 3.90 -3.67
C THR A 138 -25.57 4.22 -5.10
N VAL A 139 -26.34 3.76 -6.11
CA VAL A 139 -26.01 4.01 -7.52
C VAL A 139 -25.86 5.51 -7.82
N GLU A 140 -26.70 6.34 -7.20
CA GLU A 140 -26.72 7.80 -7.38
C GLU A 140 -25.48 8.48 -6.75
N THR A 141 -24.96 7.96 -5.63
CA THR A 141 -23.85 8.58 -4.88
C THR A 141 -22.50 7.92 -5.14
N LYS A 142 -22.45 6.84 -5.92
CA LYS A 142 -21.24 6.04 -6.18
C LYS A 142 -20.10 6.86 -6.78
N GLY A 143 -20.39 7.66 -7.79
CA GLY A 143 -19.40 8.54 -8.42
C GLY A 143 -18.83 9.54 -7.43
N THR A 144 -19.69 10.20 -6.64
CA THR A 144 -19.27 11.19 -5.63
C THR A 144 -18.37 10.59 -4.56
N TYR A 145 -18.71 9.40 -4.03
CA TYR A 145 -17.92 8.78 -2.97
C TYR A 145 -16.59 8.25 -3.52
N PHE A 146 -16.58 7.75 -4.76
CA PHE A 146 -15.35 7.41 -5.46
C PHE A 146 -14.45 8.63 -5.66
N SER A 147 -15.03 9.78 -6.04
CA SER A 147 -14.29 11.04 -6.14
C SER A 147 -13.71 11.49 -4.80
N TYR A 148 -14.47 11.40 -3.70
CA TYR A 148 -13.94 11.71 -2.37
C TYR A 148 -12.74 10.83 -1.99
N PHE A 149 -12.75 9.56 -2.40
CA PHE A 149 -11.60 8.69 -2.19
C PHE A 149 -10.34 9.21 -2.90
N TRP A 150 -10.43 9.46 -4.21
CA TRP A 150 -9.27 9.88 -5.00
C TRP A 150 -8.80 11.31 -4.75
N ILE A 151 -9.66 12.19 -4.23
CA ILE A 151 -9.26 13.56 -3.84
C ILE A 151 -8.46 13.54 -2.54
N LEU A 152 -8.76 12.61 -1.63
CA LEU A 152 -8.09 12.51 -0.33
C LEU A 152 -6.81 11.67 -0.39
N PHE A 153 -6.78 10.67 -1.28
CA PHE A 153 -5.61 9.86 -1.58
C PHE A 153 -4.49 10.69 -2.22
#